data_AF-A0A2N5JN28-F1
#
_entry.id   AF-A0A2N5JN28-F1
#
_cell.length_a   1.000
_cell.length_b   1.000
_cell.length_c   1.000
_cell.angle_alpha   90.00
_cell.angle_beta   90.00
_cell.angle_gamma   90.00
#
_symmetry.space_group_name_H-M   'P 1'
#
loop_
_entity.id
_entity.type
_entity.pdbx_description
1 polymer ?
#
loop_
_entity_poly.entity_id
_entity_poly.type
_entity_poly.pdbx_seq_one_letter_code
_entity_poly.pdbx_strand_id
1 'polypeptide(L)' 'MRESRKIPQSTLANALGIHRSTLSIWENGHVLPRLDMSQITIIANQLNLPVQEVLRL' A
#
# COMPACT_ATOMS: atom_id res chain seq x y z
N MET A 1 -3.52 -4.79 7.31
CA MET A 1 -2.70 -3.55 7.36
C MET A 1 -3.56 -2.28 7.33
N ARG A 2 -4.45 -2.12 6.33
CA ARG A 2 -5.47 -1.03 6.29
C ARG A 2 -6.63 -1.21 7.27
N GLU A 3 -7.23 -2.40 7.32
CA GLU A 3 -8.46 -2.67 8.10
C GLU A 3 -8.25 -2.49 9.61
N SER A 4 -7.09 -2.92 10.11
CA SER A 4 -6.67 -2.71 11.50
C SER A 4 -6.51 -1.23 11.86
N ARG A 5 -6.33 -0.35 10.88
CA ARG A 5 -6.16 1.10 11.06
C ARG A 5 -7.38 1.92 10.61
N LYS A 6 -8.47 1.28 10.17
CA LYS A 6 -9.69 1.93 9.64
C LYS A 6 -9.42 3.01 8.58
N ILE A 7 -8.31 2.91 7.87
CA ILE A 7 -8.02 3.81 6.75
C ILE A 7 -9.06 3.48 5.65
N PRO A 8 -9.44 4.39 4.75
CA PRO A 8 -10.16 4.08 3.49
C PRO A 8 -9.23 3.79 2.29
N GLN A 9 -9.61 2.86 1.41
CA GLN A 9 -8.73 2.35 0.34
C GLN A 9 -8.37 3.48 -0.63
N SER A 10 -9.32 4.41 -0.83
CA SER A 10 -9.12 5.67 -1.55
C SER A 10 -8.04 6.57 -0.94
N THR A 11 -7.98 6.68 0.39
CA THR A 11 -6.97 7.49 1.07
C THR A 11 -5.57 6.94 0.83
N LEU A 12 -5.42 5.62 0.93
CA LEU A 12 -4.14 4.97 0.65
C LEU A 12 -3.77 5.07 -0.83
N ALA A 13 -4.72 4.81 -1.73
CA ALA A 13 -4.49 4.90 -3.17
C ALA A 13 -4.06 6.33 -3.59
N ASN A 14 -4.72 7.35 -3.04
CA ASN A 14 -4.39 8.75 -3.29
C ASN A 14 -2.99 9.12 -2.76
N ALA A 15 -2.63 8.66 -1.55
CA ALA A 15 -1.30 8.90 -1.00
C ALA A 15 -0.21 8.30 -1.91
N LEU A 16 -0.48 7.12 -2.46
CA LEU A 16 0.41 6.39 -3.35
C LEU A 16 0.40 6.87 -4.81
N GLY A 17 -0.50 7.79 -5.17
CA GLY A 17 -0.66 8.23 -6.56
C GLY A 17 -1.13 7.11 -7.51
N ILE A 18 -1.80 6.08 -7.00
CA ILE A 18 -2.33 4.96 -7.79
C ILE A 18 -3.86 4.95 -7.77
N HIS A 19 -4.46 4.26 -8.73
CA HIS A 19 -5.90 4.06 -8.72
C HIS A 19 -6.32 3.09 -7.60
N ARG A 20 -7.51 3.29 -7.02
CA ARG A 20 -8.05 2.41 -5.97
C ARG A 20 -8.14 0.95 -6.42
N SER A 21 -8.46 0.71 -7.69
CA SER A 21 -8.50 -0.67 -8.23
C SER A 21 -7.11 -1.31 -8.25
N THR A 22 -6.05 -0.54 -8.52
CA THR A 22 -4.66 -1.01 -8.45
C THR A 22 -4.32 -1.46 -7.03
N LEU A 23 -4.66 -0.64 -6.04
CA LEU A 23 -4.47 -0.99 -4.64
C LEU A 23 -5.28 -2.23 -4.23
N SER A 24 -6.52 -2.36 -4.69
CA SER A 24 -7.34 -3.54 -4.41
C SER A 24 -6.78 -4.82 -5.03
N ILE A 25 -6.17 -4.73 -6.21
CA ILE A 25 -5.53 -5.88 -6.87
C ILE A 25 -4.30 -6.31 -6.06
N TRP A 26 -3.54 -5.35 -5.52
CA TRP A 26 -2.39 -5.62 -4.65
C TRP A 26 -2.82 -6.27 -3.33
N GLU A 27 -3.80 -5.70 -2.63
CA GLU A 27 -4.30 -6.23 -1.34
C GLU A 27 -4.95 -7.61 -1.47
N ASN A 28 -5.49 -7.95 -2.64
CA ASN A 28 -6.07 -9.27 -2.90
C ASN A 28 -5.05 -10.28 -3.45
N GLY A 29 -3.77 -9.90 -3.59
CA GLY A 29 -2.72 -10.78 -4.09
C GLY A 29 -2.86 -11.18 -5.56
N HIS A 30 -3.76 -10.56 -6.32
CA HIS A 30 -3.98 -10.87 -7.74
C HIS A 30 -2.80 -10.43 -8.61
N VAL A 31 -2.13 -9.34 -8.25
CA VAL A 31 -0.87 -8.88 -8.86
C VAL A 31 0.03 -8.36 -7.76
N LEU A 32 1.22 -8.95 -7.63
CA LEU A 32 2.24 -8.41 -6.74
C LEU A 32 2.76 -7.08 -7.31
N PRO A 33 2.83 -6.02 -6.49
CA PRO A 33 3.44 -4.78 -6.91
C PRO A 33 4.89 -5.03 -7.34
N ARG A 34 5.29 -4.62 -8.55
CA ARG A 34 6.72 -4.50 -8.90
C ARG A 34 7.29 -3.22 -8.31
N LEU A 35 7.15 -3.06 -7.00
CA LEU A 35 7.69 -1.91 -6.30
C LEU A 35 9.17 -2.17 -6.03
N ASP A 36 9.99 -1.20 -6.37
CA ASP A 36 11.36 -1.16 -5.87
C ASP A 36 11.37 -0.75 -4.39
N MET A 37 12.54 -0.90 -3.74
CA MET A 37 12.69 -0.59 -2.32
C MET A 37 12.47 0.89 -2.00
N SER A 38 12.69 1.79 -2.97
CA SER A 38 12.45 3.23 -2.81
C SER A 38 10.95 3.50 -2.69
N GLN A 39 10.16 2.92 -3.60
CA GLN A 39 8.71 3.04 -3.58
C GLN A 39 8.14 2.46 -2.29
N ILE A 40 8.56 1.25 -1.89
CA ILE A 40 8.14 0.62 -0.63
C ILE A 40 8.42 1.52 0.58
N THR A 41 9.57 2.19 0.60
CA THR A 41 9.96 3.11 1.68
C THR A 41 9.08 4.36 1.70
N ILE A 42 8.70 4.89 0.53
CA ILE A 42 7.76 6.01 0.43
C ILE A 42 6.38 5.61 0.99
N ILE A 43 5.87 4.43 0.63
CA ILE A 43 4.62 3.89 1.17
C ILE A 43 4.70 3.79 2.70
N ALA A 44 5.77 3.17 3.19
CA ALA A 44 6.02 2.97 4.62
C ALA A 44 6.00 4.31 5.37
N ASN A 45 6.71 5.32 4.87
CA ASN A 45 6.76 6.66 5.49
C ASN A 45 5.41 7.38 5.46
N GLN A 46 4.70 7.37 4.32
CA GLN A 46 3.40 8.03 4.21
C GLN A 46 2.35 7.42 5.15
N LEU A 47 2.44 6.11 5.40
CA LEU A 47 1.50 5.41 6.26
C LEU A 47 1.97 5.28 7.70
N ASN A 48 3.16 5.83 8.00
CA ASN A 48 3.84 5.69 9.28
C ASN A 48 3.86 4.21 9.72
N LEU A 49 4.37 3.37 8.83
CA LEU A 49 4.38 1.91 8.92
C LEU A 49 5.79 1.37 8.70
N PRO A 50 6.17 0.29 9.40
CA PRO A 50 7.40 -0.42 9.08
C PRO A 50 7.34 -0.96 7.64
N VAL A 51 8.46 -0.89 6.92
CA VAL A 51 8.60 -1.47 5.56
C VAL A 51 8.18 -2.95 5.53
N GLN A 52 8.48 -3.70 6.60
CA GLN A 52 8.07 -5.10 6.74
C GLN A 52 6.55 -5.30 6.71
N GLU A 53 5.76 -4.33 7.18
CA GLU A 53 4.30 -4.39 7.06
C GLU A 53 3.82 -4.10 5.65
N VAL A 54 4.53 -3.26 4.89
CA VAL A 54 4.21 -2.99 3.47
C VAL A 54 4.55 -4.20 2.60
N LEU A 55 5.60 -4.95 2.95
CA LEU A 55 5.98 -6.18 2.26
C LEU A 55 5.02 -7.36 2.51
N ARG A 56 4.12 -7.24 3.48
CA ARG A 56 3.08 -8.24 3.81
C ARG A 56 1.71 -7.90 3.17
N LEU A 57 1.69 -7.01 2.18
CA LEU A 57 0.51 -6.72 1.37
C LEU A 57 -0.02 -7.98 0.68
#